data_AF-A0A9P6Z6T1-F1
#
_entry.id   AF-A0A9P6Z6T1-F1
#
_cell.length_a   1.000
_cell.length_b   1.000
_cell.length_c   1.000
_cell.angle_alpha   90.00
_cell.angle_beta   90.00
_cell.angle_gamma   90.00
#
_symmetry.space_group_name_H-M   'P 1'
#
loop_
_entity.id
_entity.type
_entity.pdbx_description
1 polymer ?
#
loop_
_entity_poly.entity_id
_entity_poly.type
_entity_poly.pdbx_seq_one_letter_code
_entity_poly.pdbx_strand_id
1 'polypeptide(L)'
;MKFAAQLKNGIFAPWRLSYINYDVLKTELKARQLDHGWTEQDEKDFIHLLENELEKVYDFMNAKLAEVEARISYCERTLQTFMNNPSWSSEQNWNIMDDALTEVLFDVNDLAKFTRLNYIGFQKILKKHDKWTGLHLQQDFIPQLRTKPLDKQRFDVAIVYISSLHDLCRLQGKSRTGNAAAGGDQNAFERATAKYWIHPDNVTEVKSIIMLHLPVLIFNKDKKYEASDSAISSVYYDNEDFDLYTGRLQRDEGAEAIRFRWYGPMDSRQIFIERKTHHAPWLDGASVKDRFRVDVDDVTPFVEGELTAEEITDRLRQKGVDEQICKDTEFIASGVQKSFKEKHLKPVLRAFYNRTAFQLPGDQRVRVSLDTDLAFILEDNRDGKIRRQEGEWRRPDVGIDHPFAQLDEKEICRFPYAVLETKLQTHLGQEPPEWLTKLVDSHLVHEVPRFSKYLHGACYFFRDSMPLLPWWLPEMDIDIRKPRATNFGLTRSKSFKPLIDGQYRRAMEAEERRLNDVAKASDPTKPSSGLKRSTQKKQQPK
;
A
#
# COMPACT_ATOMS: atom_id res chain seq x y z
N MET A 1 -4.21 21.61 16.09
CA MET A 1 -5.52 21.41 16.77
C MET A 1 -5.36 20.65 18.08
N LYS A 2 -6.21 20.89 19.09
CA LYS A 2 -6.23 20.11 20.34
C LYS A 2 -6.80 18.71 20.03
N PHE A 3 -6.08 17.64 20.41
CA PHE A 3 -6.47 16.25 20.11
C PHE A 3 -7.90 15.88 20.56
N ALA A 4 -8.37 16.38 21.70
CA ALA A 4 -9.74 16.12 22.16
C ALA A 4 -10.82 16.55 21.15
N ALA A 5 -10.62 17.67 20.44
CA ALA A 5 -11.54 18.11 19.39
C ALA A 5 -11.46 17.21 18.15
N GLN A 6 -10.24 16.75 17.80
CA GLN A 6 -10.03 15.79 16.72
C GLN A 6 -10.71 14.46 17.02
N LEU A 7 -10.56 13.93 18.24
CA LEU A 7 -11.22 12.70 18.69
C LEU A 7 -12.74 12.86 18.61
N LYS A 8 -13.29 13.94 19.17
CA LYS A 8 -14.75 14.20 19.15
C LYS A 8 -15.32 14.23 17.73
N ASN A 9 -14.60 14.82 16.78
CA ASN A 9 -15.02 14.91 15.38
C ASN A 9 -14.79 13.59 14.61
N GLY A 10 -13.83 12.78 15.03
CA GLY A 10 -13.49 11.49 14.41
C GLY A 10 -14.29 10.30 14.95
N ILE A 11 -15.04 10.46 16.04
CA ILE A 11 -15.84 9.37 16.62
C ILE A 11 -16.93 8.94 15.63
N PHE A 12 -16.88 7.67 15.27
CA PHE A 12 -18.01 7.00 14.66
C PHE A 12 -19.10 6.78 15.72
N ALA A 13 -20.24 7.47 15.56
CA ALA A 13 -21.27 7.56 16.60
C ALA A 13 -21.77 6.20 17.14
N PRO A 14 -21.98 5.15 16.31
CA PRO A 14 -22.38 3.83 16.79
C PRO A 14 -21.39 3.17 17.74
N TRP A 15 -20.10 3.54 17.68
CA TRP A 15 -19.04 2.93 18.50
C TRP A 15 -18.52 3.88 19.58
N ARG A 16 -19.22 4.98 19.86
CA ARG A 16 -18.78 6.05 20.77
C ARG A 16 -18.27 5.53 22.11
N LEU A 17 -18.95 4.57 22.72
CA LEU A 17 -18.61 4.05 24.05
C LEU A 17 -17.34 3.18 24.05
N SER A 18 -16.96 2.63 22.89
CA SER A 18 -15.78 1.79 22.74
C SER A 18 -14.50 2.59 22.52
N TYR A 19 -14.59 3.90 22.22
CA TYR A 19 -13.41 4.75 22.13
C TYR A 19 -12.79 5.02 23.51
N ILE A 20 -11.50 5.34 23.51
CA ILE A 20 -10.78 5.83 24.68
C ILE A 20 -11.47 7.07 25.26
N ASN A 21 -11.72 7.04 26.56
CA ASN A 21 -12.25 8.15 27.34
C ASN A 21 -11.16 9.18 27.65
N TYR A 22 -10.58 9.76 26.60
CA TYR A 22 -9.43 10.66 26.68
C TYR A 22 -9.67 11.86 27.60
N ASP A 23 -10.88 12.42 27.58
CA ASP A 23 -11.23 13.58 28.40
C ASP A 23 -11.34 13.22 29.90
N VAL A 24 -11.76 12.01 30.24
CA VAL A 24 -11.79 11.51 31.62
C VAL A 24 -10.36 11.33 32.12
N LEU A 25 -9.53 10.57 31.40
CA LEU A 25 -8.11 10.36 31.74
C LEU A 25 -7.36 11.69 31.91
N LYS A 26 -7.59 12.63 31.00
CA LYS A 26 -6.99 13.96 31.07
C LYS A 26 -7.48 14.77 32.27
N THR A 27 -8.74 14.62 32.66
CA THR A 27 -9.32 15.34 33.81
C THR A 27 -8.79 14.76 35.11
N GLU A 28 -8.77 13.44 35.25
CA GLU A 28 -8.17 12.71 36.38
C GLU A 28 -6.71 13.12 36.60
N LEU A 29 -5.89 13.05 35.54
CA LEU A 29 -4.47 13.44 35.59
C LEU A 29 -4.30 14.87 36.12
N LYS A 30 -5.11 15.81 35.63
CA LYS A 30 -5.01 17.22 36.01
C LYS A 30 -5.53 17.47 37.42
N ALA A 31 -6.65 16.86 37.79
CA ALA A 31 -7.28 17.06 39.08
C ALA A 31 -6.35 16.62 40.21
N ARG A 32 -5.82 15.39 40.12
CA ARG A 32 -4.87 14.83 41.11
C ARG A 32 -3.59 15.65 41.21
N GLN A 33 -2.99 16.01 40.07
CA GLN A 33 -1.78 16.83 40.04
C GLN A 33 -1.97 18.19 40.72
N LEU A 34 -3.13 18.83 40.51
CA LEU A 34 -3.41 20.18 41.04
C LEU A 34 -3.87 20.15 42.49
N ASP A 35 -4.45 19.05 42.96
CA ASP A 35 -4.97 18.91 44.32
C ASP A 35 -3.86 18.66 45.35
N HIS A 36 -3.05 17.62 45.14
CA HIS A 36 -2.02 17.20 46.11
C HIS A 36 -0.66 16.84 45.48
N GLY A 37 -0.47 17.11 44.19
CA GLY A 37 0.70 16.62 43.43
C GLY A 37 0.60 15.13 43.11
N TRP A 38 1.50 14.63 42.26
CA TRP A 38 1.47 13.22 41.83
C TRP A 38 2.05 12.30 42.90
N THR A 39 1.27 11.31 43.35
CA THR A 39 1.73 10.31 44.31
C THR A 39 1.92 8.93 43.66
N GLU A 40 2.61 8.02 44.35
CA GLU A 40 2.73 6.62 43.89
C GLU A 40 1.37 5.91 43.80
N GLN A 41 0.40 6.30 44.63
CA GLN A 41 -0.95 5.73 44.55
C GLN A 41 -1.67 6.24 43.29
N ASP A 42 -1.51 7.52 42.94
CA ASP A 42 -2.07 8.08 41.70
C ASP A 42 -1.49 7.40 40.45
N GLU A 43 -0.18 7.13 40.47
CA GLU A 43 0.46 6.38 39.38
C GLU A 43 -0.20 5.02 39.18
N LYS A 44 -0.37 4.25 40.26
CA LYS A 44 -1.02 2.92 40.20
C LYS A 44 -2.47 3.02 39.72
N ASP A 45 -3.25 3.94 40.28
CA ASP A 45 -4.64 4.13 39.88
C ASP A 45 -4.76 4.55 38.41
N PHE A 46 -3.88 5.44 37.96
CA PHE A 46 -3.88 5.95 36.59
C PHE A 46 -3.46 4.86 35.59
N ILE A 47 -2.47 4.03 35.94
CA ILE A 47 -2.11 2.85 35.16
C ILE A 47 -3.32 1.91 35.04
N HIS A 48 -4.03 1.62 36.13
CA HIS A 48 -5.24 0.79 36.07
C HIS A 48 -6.35 1.38 35.19
N LEU A 49 -6.54 2.71 35.23
CA LEU A 49 -7.48 3.38 34.32
C LEU A 49 -7.06 3.22 32.85
N LEU A 50 -5.76 3.35 32.55
CA LEU A 50 -5.23 3.14 31.19
C LEU A 50 -5.37 1.69 30.73
N GLU A 51 -5.09 0.72 31.59
CA GLU A 51 -5.22 -0.71 31.30
C GLU A 51 -6.67 -1.09 30.99
N ASN A 52 -7.63 -0.60 31.79
CA ASN A 52 -9.06 -0.82 31.55
C ASN A 52 -9.52 -0.23 30.22
N GLU A 53 -9.06 0.99 29.90
CA GLU A 53 -9.38 1.62 28.61
C GLU A 53 -8.72 0.87 27.44
N LEU A 54 -7.48 0.38 27.62
CA LEU A 54 -6.78 -0.41 26.60
C LEU A 54 -7.48 -1.73 26.34
N GLU A 55 -7.90 -2.43 27.39
CA GLU A 55 -8.67 -3.68 27.29
C GLU A 55 -9.98 -3.46 26.56
N LYS A 56 -10.77 -2.47 26.97
CA LYS A 56 -12.03 -2.11 26.31
C LYS A 56 -11.86 -1.87 24.80
N VAL A 57 -10.87 -1.06 24.42
CA VAL A 57 -10.60 -0.75 23.00
C VAL A 57 -10.15 -2.00 22.25
N TYR A 58 -9.24 -2.78 22.84
CA TYR A 58 -8.67 -3.97 22.23
C TYR A 58 -9.72 -5.07 22.02
N ASP A 59 -10.55 -5.35 23.01
CA ASP A 59 -11.60 -6.36 22.94
C ASP A 59 -12.66 -5.99 21.91
N PHE A 60 -13.08 -4.72 21.88
CA PHE A 60 -14.01 -4.24 20.88
C PHE A 60 -13.43 -4.38 19.46
N MET A 61 -12.16 -4.01 19.27
CA MET A 61 -11.47 -4.14 17.99
C MET A 61 -11.43 -5.60 17.52
N ASN A 62 -11.04 -6.54 18.39
CA ASN A 62 -10.99 -7.96 18.07
C ASN A 62 -12.37 -8.55 17.77
N ALA A 63 -13.39 -8.18 18.55
CA ALA A 63 -14.76 -8.61 18.29
C ALA A 63 -15.26 -8.14 16.91
N LYS A 64 -14.94 -6.90 16.53
CA LYS A 64 -15.28 -6.36 15.20
C LYS A 64 -14.48 -6.98 14.06
N LEU A 65 -13.21 -7.31 14.29
CA LEU A 65 -12.42 -8.03 13.30
C LEU A 65 -12.99 -9.44 13.06
N ALA A 66 -13.35 -10.16 14.12
CA ALA A 66 -13.98 -11.47 14.01
C ALA A 66 -15.34 -11.42 13.30
N GLU A 67 -16.13 -10.36 13.53
CA GLU A 67 -17.38 -10.12 12.79
C GLU A 67 -17.14 -9.92 11.28
N VAL A 68 -16.14 -9.11 10.93
CA VAL A 68 -15.73 -8.89 9.53
C VAL A 68 -15.29 -10.20 8.88
N GLU A 69 -14.42 -10.98 9.53
CA GLU A 69 -13.94 -12.26 9.03
C GLU A 69 -15.09 -13.25 8.81
N ALA A 70 -16.00 -13.37 9.78
CA ALA A 70 -17.18 -14.24 9.66
C ALA A 70 -18.07 -13.85 8.47
N ARG A 71 -18.24 -12.55 8.22
CA ARG A 71 -19.01 -12.05 7.06
C ARG A 71 -18.30 -12.30 5.73
N ILE A 72 -16.99 -12.17 5.67
CA ILE A 72 -16.19 -12.53 4.48
C ILE A 72 -16.35 -14.02 4.19
N SER A 73 -16.17 -14.89 5.19
CA SER A 73 -16.33 -16.35 5.03
C SER A 73 -17.76 -16.77 4.70
N TYR A 74 -18.77 -16.02 5.15
CA TYR A 74 -20.15 -16.23 4.71
C TYR A 74 -20.30 -15.92 3.22
N CYS A 75 -19.85 -14.74 2.77
CA CYS A 75 -19.93 -14.35 1.36
C CYS A 75 -19.18 -15.34 0.48
N GLU A 76 -17.97 -15.74 0.85
CA GLU A 76 -17.16 -16.73 0.12
C GLU A 76 -17.93 -18.05 -0.10
N ARG A 77 -18.47 -18.65 0.98
CA ARG A 77 -19.24 -19.91 0.89
C ARG A 77 -20.50 -19.77 0.04
N THR A 78 -21.19 -18.64 0.14
CA THR A 78 -22.37 -18.35 -0.66
C THR A 78 -22.02 -18.22 -2.15
N LEU A 79 -20.93 -17.51 -2.47
CA LEU A 79 -20.47 -17.37 -3.85
C LEU A 79 -20.01 -18.70 -4.45
N GLN A 80 -19.32 -19.54 -3.67
CA GLN A 80 -19.00 -20.91 -4.09
C GLN A 80 -20.26 -21.73 -4.38
N THR A 81 -21.33 -21.54 -3.59
CA THR A 81 -22.62 -22.18 -3.84
C THR A 81 -23.24 -21.72 -5.17
N PHE A 82 -23.15 -20.43 -5.51
CA PHE A 82 -23.64 -19.91 -6.80
C PHE A 82 -22.86 -20.49 -7.98
N MET A 83 -21.55 -20.66 -7.84
CA MET A 83 -20.70 -21.26 -8.88
C MET A 83 -21.04 -22.73 -9.12
N ASN A 84 -21.35 -23.47 -8.04
CA ASN A 84 -21.62 -24.91 -8.12
C ASN A 84 -23.09 -25.23 -8.43
N ASN A 85 -24.01 -24.28 -8.24
CA ASN A 85 -25.44 -24.50 -8.42
C ASN A 85 -26.10 -23.41 -9.30
N PRO A 86 -26.41 -23.72 -10.57
CA PRO A 86 -27.04 -22.79 -11.50
C PRO A 86 -28.36 -22.19 -11.02
N SER A 87 -29.13 -22.90 -10.19
CA SER A 87 -30.42 -22.41 -9.66
C SER A 87 -30.29 -21.19 -8.74
N TRP A 88 -29.13 -21.02 -8.11
CA TRP A 88 -28.85 -19.89 -7.21
C TRP A 88 -28.01 -18.79 -7.88
N SER A 89 -27.60 -18.98 -9.14
CA SER A 89 -26.70 -18.08 -9.88
C SER A 89 -27.46 -17.01 -10.68
N SER A 90 -28.42 -16.35 -10.06
CA SER A 90 -29.11 -15.20 -10.68
C SER A 90 -28.26 -13.93 -10.55
N GLU A 91 -28.31 -13.03 -11.53
CA GLU A 91 -27.63 -11.73 -11.47
C GLU A 91 -27.97 -10.95 -10.19
N GLN A 92 -29.23 -11.03 -9.76
CA GLN A 92 -29.69 -10.39 -8.53
C GLN A 92 -28.96 -10.93 -7.29
N ASN A 93 -28.72 -12.24 -7.21
CA ASN A 93 -28.03 -12.85 -6.08
C ASN A 93 -26.55 -12.43 -6.03
N TRP A 94 -25.88 -12.36 -7.18
CA TRP A 94 -24.51 -11.83 -7.27
C TRP A 94 -24.44 -10.37 -6.82
N ASN A 95 -25.38 -9.53 -7.24
CA ASN A 95 -25.44 -8.12 -6.83
C ASN A 95 -25.71 -7.96 -5.33
N ILE A 96 -26.54 -8.82 -4.72
CA ILE A 96 -26.77 -8.80 -3.26
C ILE A 96 -25.48 -9.14 -2.50
N MET A 97 -24.71 -10.12 -2.96
CA MET A 97 -23.42 -10.45 -2.33
C MET A 97 -22.40 -9.34 -2.55
N ASP A 98 -22.41 -8.69 -3.72
CA ASP A 98 -21.55 -7.54 -3.98
C ASP A 98 -21.89 -6.34 -3.08
N ASP A 99 -23.18 -6.03 -2.90
CA ASP A 99 -23.65 -5.02 -1.92
C ASP A 99 -23.17 -5.37 -0.50
N ALA A 100 -23.29 -6.64 -0.09
CA ALA A 100 -22.87 -7.11 1.23
C ALA A 100 -21.36 -6.97 1.45
N LEU A 101 -20.55 -7.31 0.44
CA LEU A 101 -19.09 -7.12 0.46
C LEU A 101 -18.70 -5.64 0.52
N THR A 102 -19.46 -4.76 -0.16
CA THR A 102 -19.27 -3.31 -0.02
C THR A 102 -19.59 -2.86 1.41
N GLU A 103 -20.66 -3.35 2.04
CA GLU A 103 -20.93 -3.05 3.46
C GLU A 103 -19.77 -3.49 4.36
N VAL A 104 -19.22 -4.71 4.15
CA VAL A 104 -18.05 -5.20 4.90
C VAL A 104 -16.83 -4.29 4.70
N LEU A 105 -16.59 -3.83 3.47
CA LEU A 105 -15.48 -2.91 3.16
C LEU A 105 -15.59 -1.60 3.96
N PHE A 106 -16.79 -1.04 4.07
CA PHE A 106 -17.03 0.15 4.87
C PHE A 106 -16.78 -0.11 6.36
N ASP A 107 -17.17 -1.28 6.88
CA ASP A 107 -16.90 -1.64 8.27
C ASP A 107 -15.40 -1.80 8.54
N VAL A 108 -14.64 -2.37 7.59
CA VAL A 108 -13.17 -2.43 7.65
C VAL A 108 -12.57 -1.01 7.68
N ASN A 109 -13.06 -0.11 6.83
CA ASN A 109 -12.60 1.28 6.81
C ASN A 109 -12.87 2.01 8.14
N ASP A 110 -14.07 1.85 8.70
CA ASP A 110 -14.41 2.45 9.99
C ASP A 110 -13.59 1.85 11.13
N LEU A 111 -13.37 0.53 11.11
CA LEU A 111 -12.55 -0.16 12.12
C LEU A 111 -11.09 0.32 12.06
N ALA A 112 -10.53 0.52 10.87
CA ALA A 112 -9.20 1.10 10.73
C ALA A 112 -9.11 2.53 11.30
N LYS A 113 -10.13 3.37 11.05
CA LYS A 113 -10.22 4.73 11.63
C LYS A 113 -10.34 4.67 13.16
N PHE A 114 -11.18 3.78 13.69
CA PHE A 114 -11.34 3.54 15.12
C PHE A 114 -10.01 3.17 15.77
N THR A 115 -9.34 2.14 15.25
CA THR A 115 -8.07 1.64 15.78
C THR A 115 -7.00 2.73 15.78
N ARG A 116 -6.86 3.47 14.67
CA ARG A 116 -5.90 4.56 14.54
C ARG A 116 -6.14 5.69 15.54
N LEU A 117 -7.39 6.16 15.65
CA LEU A 117 -7.75 7.25 16.57
C LEU A 117 -7.49 6.88 18.03
N ASN A 118 -7.81 5.64 18.42
CA ASN A 118 -7.56 5.16 19.78
C ASN A 118 -6.07 5.02 20.06
N TYR A 119 -5.28 4.45 19.14
CA TYR A 119 -3.82 4.37 19.28
C TYR A 119 -3.18 5.75 19.49
N ILE A 120 -3.56 6.74 18.68
CA ILE A 120 -3.10 8.13 18.88
C ILE A 120 -3.57 8.65 20.24
N GLY A 121 -4.78 8.31 20.68
CA GLY A 121 -5.30 8.66 21.99
C GLY A 121 -4.40 8.19 23.13
N PHE A 122 -4.00 6.91 23.12
CA PHE A 122 -3.05 6.34 24.09
C PHE A 122 -1.69 7.07 24.03
N GLN A 123 -1.12 7.27 22.85
CA GLN A 123 0.15 8.00 22.72
C GLN A 123 0.05 9.43 23.27
N LYS A 124 -1.06 10.13 23.01
CA LYS A 124 -1.26 11.52 23.45
C LYS A 124 -1.54 11.62 24.95
N ILE A 125 -2.14 10.62 25.59
CA ILE A 125 -2.37 10.64 27.03
C ILE A 125 -1.10 10.26 27.80
N LEU A 126 -0.35 9.26 27.33
CA LEU A 126 0.97 8.89 27.89
C LEU A 126 1.95 10.07 27.82
N LYS A 127 2.08 10.70 26.64
CA LYS A 127 2.92 11.91 26.51
C LYS A 127 2.45 13.07 27.39
N LYS A 128 1.14 13.16 27.66
CA LYS A 128 0.60 14.19 28.55
C LYS A 128 0.92 13.87 30.01
N HIS A 129 0.80 12.61 30.41
CA HIS A 129 1.18 12.11 31.72
C HIS A 129 2.63 12.49 32.04
N ASP A 130 3.59 12.04 31.22
CA ASP A 130 5.03 12.29 31.44
C ASP A 130 5.34 13.79 31.53
N LYS A 131 4.65 14.61 30.74
CA LYS A 131 4.80 16.08 30.80
C LYS A 131 4.29 16.69 32.12
N TRP A 132 3.26 16.12 32.74
CA TRP A 132 2.62 16.66 33.95
C TRP A 132 3.27 16.12 35.22
N THR A 133 3.74 14.87 35.21
CA THR A 133 4.26 14.17 36.38
C THR A 133 5.79 14.13 36.42
N GLY A 134 6.46 14.27 35.27
CA GLY A 134 7.91 14.11 35.15
C GLY A 134 8.38 12.65 35.11
N LEU A 135 7.45 11.70 35.15
CA LEU A 135 7.74 10.26 35.06
C LEU A 135 7.85 9.79 33.61
N HIS A 136 8.27 8.54 33.41
CA HIS A 136 8.53 7.94 32.10
C HIS A 136 7.54 6.84 31.71
N LEU A 137 6.26 7.03 32.06
CA LEU A 137 5.20 6.05 31.80
C LEU A 137 5.07 5.70 30.33
N GLN A 138 5.37 6.62 29.39
CA GLN A 138 5.38 6.27 27.97
C GLN A 138 6.31 5.10 27.65
N GLN A 139 7.47 4.99 28.31
CA GLN A 139 8.40 3.87 28.13
C GLN A 139 7.91 2.63 28.89
N ASP A 140 7.49 2.81 30.14
CA ASP A 140 7.08 1.73 31.03
C ASP A 140 5.80 1.02 30.56
N PHE A 141 4.96 1.70 29.79
CA PHE A 141 3.71 1.17 29.25
C PHE A 141 3.86 0.48 27.87
N ILE A 142 5.05 0.51 27.26
CA ILE A 142 5.32 -0.16 25.97
C ILE A 142 5.01 -1.66 26.02
N PRO A 143 5.40 -2.43 27.06
CA PRO A 143 5.08 -3.85 27.16
C PRO A 143 3.57 -4.13 27.05
N GLN A 144 2.73 -3.34 27.72
CA GLN A 144 1.27 -3.46 27.71
C GLN A 144 0.70 -3.15 26.31
N LEU A 145 1.22 -2.11 25.64
CA LEU A 145 0.85 -1.83 24.25
C LEU A 145 1.29 -2.96 23.29
N ARG A 146 2.38 -3.67 23.61
CA ARG A 146 2.85 -4.82 22.82
C ARG A 146 2.00 -6.06 23.03
N THR A 147 1.47 -6.31 24.23
CA THR A 147 0.57 -7.45 24.49
C THR A 147 -0.81 -7.23 23.89
N LYS A 148 -1.29 -5.98 23.85
CA LYS A 148 -2.56 -5.57 23.23
C LYS A 148 -2.30 -4.57 22.08
N PRO A 149 -1.69 -5.03 20.96
CA PRO A 149 -1.26 -4.13 19.89
C PRO A 149 -2.45 -3.58 19.12
N LEU A 150 -2.62 -2.26 19.20
CA LEU A 150 -3.61 -1.54 18.40
C LEU A 150 -3.07 -1.22 17.01
N ASP A 151 -1.76 -1.02 16.85
CA ASP A 151 -1.13 -0.58 15.59
C ASP A 151 -0.72 -1.71 14.64
N LYS A 152 -0.71 -2.96 15.11
CA LYS A 152 -0.28 -4.13 14.31
C LYS A 152 -1.39 -4.81 13.52
N GLN A 153 -2.65 -4.41 13.71
CA GLN A 153 -3.77 -5.05 13.02
C GLN A 153 -3.76 -4.65 11.54
N ARG A 154 -3.38 -5.60 10.69
CA ARG A 154 -3.37 -5.40 9.24
C ARG A 154 -4.70 -5.84 8.64
N PHE A 155 -5.53 -4.85 8.33
CA PHE A 155 -6.77 -5.04 7.56
C PHE A 155 -6.49 -5.45 6.09
N ASP A 156 -5.23 -5.42 5.66
CA ASP A 156 -4.80 -5.76 4.29
C ASP A 156 -5.29 -7.12 3.83
N VAL A 157 -5.22 -8.13 4.71
CA VAL A 157 -5.65 -9.49 4.39
C VAL A 157 -7.15 -9.50 4.09
N ALA A 158 -7.96 -8.89 4.96
CA ALA A 158 -9.40 -8.75 4.75
C ALA A 158 -9.71 -7.98 3.46
N ILE A 159 -9.01 -6.89 3.18
CA ILE A 159 -9.17 -6.08 1.95
C ILE A 159 -8.85 -6.93 0.71
N VAL A 160 -7.78 -7.72 0.71
CA VAL A 160 -7.40 -8.60 -0.41
C VAL A 160 -8.49 -9.65 -0.67
N TYR A 161 -9.05 -10.25 0.38
CA TYR A 161 -10.15 -11.20 0.24
C TYR A 161 -11.42 -10.54 -0.29
N ILE A 162 -11.82 -9.41 0.29
CA ILE A 162 -12.98 -8.63 -0.17
C ILE A 162 -12.80 -8.25 -1.65
N SER A 163 -11.59 -7.81 -2.05
CA SER A 163 -11.28 -7.51 -3.45
C SER A 163 -11.50 -8.70 -4.37
N SER A 164 -11.04 -9.88 -3.96
CA SER A 164 -11.12 -11.10 -4.77
C SER A 164 -12.57 -11.54 -4.95
N LEU A 165 -13.37 -11.45 -3.87
CA LEU A 165 -14.80 -11.78 -3.90
C LEU A 165 -15.61 -10.74 -4.69
N HIS A 166 -15.29 -9.45 -4.59
CA HIS A 166 -15.87 -8.42 -5.44
C HIS A 166 -15.60 -8.67 -6.93
N ASP A 167 -14.36 -9.02 -7.27
CA ASP A 167 -14.01 -9.35 -8.65
C ASP A 167 -14.82 -10.55 -9.16
N LEU A 168 -14.97 -11.58 -8.32
CA LEU A 168 -15.77 -12.76 -8.61
C LEU A 168 -17.26 -12.41 -8.84
N CYS A 169 -17.83 -11.52 -8.02
CA CYS A 169 -19.20 -11.03 -8.19
C CYS A 169 -19.39 -10.30 -9.52
N ARG A 170 -18.49 -9.38 -9.86
CA ARG A 170 -18.53 -8.63 -11.13
C ARG A 170 -18.47 -9.53 -12.36
N LEU A 171 -17.76 -10.66 -12.24
CA LEU A 171 -17.62 -11.63 -13.32
C LEU A 171 -18.67 -12.75 -13.27
N GLN A 172 -19.53 -12.75 -12.25
CA GLN A 172 -20.53 -13.78 -12.00
C GLN A 172 -19.92 -15.20 -12.03
N GLY A 173 -18.78 -15.37 -11.36
CA GLY A 173 -18.07 -16.65 -11.28
C GLY A 173 -17.18 -16.99 -12.48
N LYS A 174 -17.14 -16.16 -13.53
CA LYS A 174 -16.29 -16.40 -14.70
C LYS A 174 -14.85 -15.97 -14.43
N SER A 175 -13.89 -16.71 -14.98
CA SER A 175 -12.49 -16.31 -14.96
C SER A 175 -12.25 -15.10 -15.86
N ARG A 176 -11.42 -14.15 -15.40
CA ARG A 176 -10.90 -13.10 -16.28
C ARG A 176 -10.05 -13.70 -17.39
N THR A 177 -10.26 -13.26 -18.62
CA THR A 177 -9.37 -13.55 -19.75
C THR A 177 -8.24 -12.51 -19.77
N GLY A 178 -6.98 -12.96 -19.79
CA GLY A 178 -5.81 -12.09 -19.84
C GLY A 178 -4.72 -12.44 -18.83
N ASN A 179 -3.46 -12.26 -19.21
CA ASN A 179 -2.33 -12.58 -18.35
C ASN A 179 -2.12 -11.44 -17.31
N ALA A 180 -2.32 -11.76 -16.03
CA ALA A 180 -2.11 -10.82 -14.92
C ALA A 180 -0.64 -10.36 -14.77
N ALA A 181 0.31 -11.13 -15.31
CA ALA A 181 1.73 -10.83 -15.32
C ALA A 181 2.19 -10.04 -16.56
N ALA A 182 1.33 -9.82 -17.58
CA ALA A 182 1.70 -9.19 -18.85
C ALA A 182 2.26 -7.76 -18.72
N GLY A 183 2.03 -7.07 -17.59
CA GLY A 183 2.63 -5.76 -17.31
C GLY A 183 4.09 -5.81 -16.83
N GLY A 184 4.68 -7.00 -16.66
CA GLY A 184 6.05 -7.23 -16.22
C GLY A 184 7.10 -7.21 -17.34
N ASP A 185 6.74 -7.70 -18.53
CA ASP A 185 7.69 -8.14 -19.57
C ASP A 185 7.58 -7.41 -20.92
N GLN A 186 7.03 -6.19 -20.97
CA GLN A 186 7.01 -5.42 -22.22
C GLN A 186 7.87 -4.17 -22.16
N ASN A 187 8.88 -4.18 -23.04
CA ASN A 187 9.79 -3.08 -23.34
C ASN A 187 9.03 -1.91 -23.97
N ALA A 188 9.33 -0.70 -23.47
CA ALA A 188 9.08 0.61 -24.09
C ALA A 188 7.64 0.95 -24.52
N PHE A 189 6.83 1.43 -23.58
CA PHE A 189 5.73 2.38 -23.87
C PHE A 189 5.87 3.60 -22.97
N GLU A 190 5.55 4.79 -23.49
CA GLU A 190 5.46 6.01 -22.70
C GLU A 190 4.34 5.86 -21.65
N ARG A 191 4.74 5.73 -20.38
CA ARG A 191 3.83 5.65 -19.25
C ARG A 191 3.94 6.92 -18.43
N ALA A 192 2.86 7.69 -18.37
CA ALA A 192 2.75 8.78 -17.41
C ALA A 192 2.69 8.16 -15.99
N THR A 193 3.70 8.45 -15.17
CA THR A 193 3.79 7.98 -13.78
C THR A 193 3.73 9.17 -12.84
N ALA A 194 2.75 9.18 -11.94
CA ALA A 194 2.61 10.18 -10.89
C ALA A 194 2.71 9.54 -9.51
N LYS A 195 3.17 10.31 -8.52
CA LYS A 195 3.36 9.86 -7.14
C LYS A 195 2.72 10.83 -6.17
N TYR A 196 2.07 10.27 -5.17
CA TYR A 196 1.35 11.02 -4.16
C TYR A 196 1.67 10.48 -2.78
N TRP A 197 1.72 11.35 -1.78
CA TRP A 197 1.71 10.98 -0.38
C TRP A 197 0.27 10.88 0.13
N ILE A 198 0.04 9.91 0.99
CA ILE A 198 -1.24 9.68 1.65
C ILE A 198 -1.00 9.68 3.15
N HIS A 199 -1.73 10.54 3.85
CA HIS A 199 -1.69 10.56 5.31
C HIS A 199 -2.21 9.21 5.85
N PRO A 200 -1.62 8.62 6.90
CA PRO A 200 -2.04 7.32 7.45
C PRO A 200 -3.54 7.22 7.73
N ASP A 201 -4.17 8.30 8.20
CA ASP A 201 -5.61 8.40 8.45
C ASP A 201 -6.49 8.12 7.21
N ASN A 202 -5.95 8.27 6.00
CA ASN A 202 -6.68 8.12 4.72
C ASN A 202 -6.34 6.82 3.97
N VAL A 203 -5.34 6.05 4.43
CA VAL A 203 -4.82 4.89 3.68
C VAL A 203 -5.90 3.85 3.38
N THR A 204 -6.68 3.46 4.39
CA THR A 204 -7.73 2.45 4.23
C THR A 204 -8.86 2.94 3.32
N GLU A 205 -9.22 4.22 3.41
CA GLU A 205 -10.25 4.82 2.55
C GLU A 205 -9.79 4.83 1.09
N VAL A 206 -8.55 5.23 0.81
CA VAL A 206 -7.99 5.21 -0.54
C VAL A 206 -7.88 3.79 -1.09
N LYS A 207 -7.41 2.81 -0.30
CA LYS A 207 -7.40 1.38 -0.70
C LYS A 207 -8.79 0.91 -1.10
N SER A 208 -9.78 1.25 -0.28
CA SER A 208 -11.18 0.86 -0.48
C SER A 208 -11.76 1.48 -1.75
N ILE A 209 -11.52 2.77 -2.01
CA ILE A 209 -11.96 3.46 -3.24
C ILE A 209 -11.34 2.80 -4.48
N ILE A 210 -10.02 2.60 -4.48
CA ILE A 210 -9.34 1.98 -5.64
C ILE A 210 -9.90 0.58 -5.91
N MET A 211 -10.17 -0.20 -4.85
CA MET A 211 -10.71 -1.56 -4.95
C MET A 211 -12.12 -1.64 -5.55
N LEU A 212 -12.92 -0.57 -5.43
CA LEU A 212 -14.21 -0.47 -6.12
C LEU A 212 -14.03 -0.43 -7.65
N HIS A 213 -12.83 -0.16 -8.17
CA HIS A 213 -12.56 -0.06 -9.61
C HIS A 213 -11.55 -1.09 -10.11
N LEU A 214 -10.49 -1.34 -9.35
CA LEU A 214 -9.38 -2.22 -9.73
C LEU A 214 -9.16 -3.30 -8.66
N PRO A 215 -9.16 -4.60 -9.02
CA PRO A 215 -8.90 -5.65 -8.06
C PRO A 215 -7.44 -5.63 -7.59
N VAL A 216 -7.21 -6.11 -6.38
CA VAL A 216 -5.85 -6.35 -5.85
C VAL A 216 -5.19 -7.47 -6.65
N LEU A 217 -3.98 -7.21 -7.12
CA LEU A 217 -3.15 -8.17 -7.83
C LEU A 217 -2.49 -9.13 -6.83
N ILE A 218 -2.91 -10.39 -6.85
CA ILE A 218 -2.30 -11.48 -6.09
C ILE A 218 -1.33 -12.22 -7.01
N PHE A 219 -0.04 -12.23 -6.66
CA PHE A 219 1.02 -12.84 -7.47
C PHE A 219 0.99 -14.37 -7.45
N ASN A 220 0.85 -14.98 -6.28
CA ASN A 220 0.75 -16.42 -6.11
C ASN A 220 -0.68 -16.78 -5.68
N LYS A 221 -1.44 -17.38 -6.60
CA LYS A 221 -2.83 -17.78 -6.35
C LYS A 221 -2.96 -19.17 -5.73
N ASP A 222 -1.87 -19.94 -5.70
CA ASP A 222 -1.86 -21.33 -5.25
C ASP A 222 -1.73 -21.44 -3.72
N LYS A 223 -1.41 -20.34 -3.05
CA LYS A 223 -1.34 -20.26 -1.60
C LYS A 223 -2.30 -19.23 -1.03
N LYS A 224 -2.63 -19.39 0.25
CA LYS A 224 -3.36 -18.40 1.04
C LYS A 224 -2.52 -17.12 1.14
N TYR A 225 -3.15 -15.97 0.92
CA TYR A 225 -2.47 -14.67 1.05
C TYR A 225 -2.15 -14.39 2.52
N GLU A 226 -0.89 -14.04 2.79
CA GLU A 226 -0.41 -13.66 4.11
C GLU A 226 0.10 -12.22 4.12
N ALA A 227 0.14 -11.59 5.29
CA ALA A 227 0.63 -10.22 5.42
C ALA A 227 2.09 -10.05 4.94
N SER A 228 2.92 -11.08 5.14
CA SER A 228 4.31 -11.15 4.68
C SER A 228 4.44 -11.04 3.15
N ASP A 229 3.44 -11.47 2.39
CA ASP A 229 3.46 -11.43 0.91
C ASP A 229 3.47 -10.01 0.34
N SER A 230 3.04 -9.03 1.13
CA SER A 230 3.08 -7.62 0.76
C SER A 230 4.46 -6.98 0.96
N ALA A 231 5.35 -7.60 1.76
CA ALA A 231 6.61 -7.00 2.16
C ALA A 231 7.57 -6.91 0.98
N ILE A 232 8.17 -5.73 0.79
CA ILE A 232 9.20 -5.48 -0.19
C ILE A 232 10.35 -4.74 0.47
N SER A 233 11.54 -5.30 0.33
CA SER A 233 12.78 -4.64 0.75
C SER A 233 13.66 -4.37 -0.46
N SER A 234 14.37 -3.26 -0.45
CA SER A 234 15.31 -2.90 -1.52
C SER A 234 16.53 -2.22 -0.92
N VAL A 235 17.69 -2.83 -1.03
CA VAL A 235 18.98 -2.25 -0.64
C VAL A 235 19.50 -1.44 -1.83
N TYR A 236 19.71 -0.14 -1.63
CA TYR A 236 20.28 0.76 -2.62
C TYR A 236 21.79 0.85 -2.44
N TYR A 237 22.46 0.99 -3.58
CA TYR A 237 23.90 1.11 -3.67
C TYR A 237 24.30 2.49 -4.14
N ASP A 238 25.39 3.00 -3.60
CA ASP A 238 26.08 4.21 -4.06
C ASP A 238 27.54 4.17 -3.60
N ASN A 239 28.33 5.17 -3.97
CA ASN A 239 29.72 5.30 -3.59
C ASN A 239 29.93 6.36 -2.50
N GLU A 240 31.20 6.68 -2.21
CA GLU A 240 31.54 7.62 -1.14
C GLU A 240 31.10 9.05 -1.45
N ASP A 241 31.15 9.42 -2.73
CA ASP A 241 30.81 10.75 -3.23
C ASP A 241 29.32 10.93 -3.59
N PHE A 242 28.51 9.87 -3.44
CA PHE A 242 27.09 9.87 -3.78
C PHE A 242 26.82 10.23 -5.26
N ASP A 243 27.60 9.66 -6.17
CA ASP A 243 27.48 9.90 -7.61
C ASP A 243 26.11 9.49 -8.17
N LEU A 244 25.60 8.31 -7.75
CA LEU A 244 24.30 7.85 -8.24
C LEU A 244 23.19 8.74 -7.69
N TYR A 245 23.25 9.15 -6.43
CA TYR A 245 22.32 10.12 -5.85
C TYR A 245 22.29 11.41 -6.65
N THR A 246 23.47 12.01 -6.87
CA THR A 246 23.62 13.31 -7.51
C THR A 246 23.07 13.29 -8.93
N GLY A 247 23.51 12.32 -9.74
CA GLY A 247 23.00 12.17 -11.10
C GLY A 247 21.51 11.88 -11.16
N ARG A 248 20.96 11.09 -10.21
CA ARG A 248 19.51 10.81 -10.15
C ARG A 248 18.68 12.01 -9.74
N LEU A 249 19.20 12.89 -8.89
CA LEU A 249 18.53 14.10 -8.45
C LEU A 249 18.57 15.18 -9.55
N GLN A 250 19.73 15.38 -10.18
CA GLN A 250 19.91 16.32 -11.30
C GLN A 250 19.25 15.84 -12.59
N ARG A 251 19.01 14.53 -12.70
CA ARG A 251 18.49 13.86 -13.89
C ARG A 251 19.47 13.93 -15.05
N ASP A 252 20.72 13.60 -14.77
CA ASP A 252 21.74 13.52 -15.81
C ASP A 252 21.42 12.39 -16.79
N GLU A 253 21.86 12.57 -18.03
CA GLU A 253 21.79 11.54 -19.06
C GLU A 253 22.57 10.30 -18.61
N GLY A 254 21.98 9.12 -18.71
CA GLY A 254 22.58 7.87 -18.22
C GLY A 254 22.55 7.70 -16.70
N ALA A 255 21.94 8.58 -15.91
CA ALA A 255 21.95 8.48 -14.45
C ALA A 255 21.31 7.19 -13.93
N GLU A 256 22.09 6.40 -13.20
CA GLU A 256 21.71 5.07 -12.72
C GLU A 256 21.18 5.10 -11.29
N ALA A 257 20.22 4.23 -10.99
CA ALA A 257 19.90 3.83 -9.62
C ALA A 257 19.89 2.31 -9.56
N ILE A 258 20.78 1.74 -8.76
CA ILE A 258 20.98 0.29 -8.62
C ILE A 258 20.48 -0.15 -7.25
N ARG A 259 19.69 -1.22 -7.21
CA ARG A 259 19.15 -1.77 -5.96
C ARG A 259 18.91 -3.27 -6.03
N PHE A 260 19.12 -3.94 -4.91
CA PHE A 260 18.89 -5.37 -4.77
C PHE A 260 17.61 -5.57 -3.96
N ARG A 261 16.66 -6.32 -4.52
CA ARG A 261 15.30 -6.42 -4.01
C ARG A 261 14.90 -7.86 -3.76
N TRP A 262 14.18 -8.08 -2.68
CA TRP A 262 13.43 -9.31 -2.45
C TRP A 262 11.98 -9.00 -2.04
N TYR A 263 11.13 -10.02 -2.17
CA TYR A 263 9.71 -9.96 -1.84
C TYR A 263 9.44 -10.96 -0.72
N GLY A 264 8.77 -10.54 0.35
CA GLY A 264 8.50 -11.39 1.49
C GLY A 264 9.60 -11.40 2.55
N PRO A 265 9.64 -12.44 3.40
CA PRO A 265 10.60 -12.55 4.50
C PRO A 265 12.04 -12.76 4.04
N MET A 266 12.96 -12.77 5.02
CA MET A 266 14.42 -12.81 4.78
C MET A 266 14.91 -14.13 4.17
N ASP A 267 14.14 -15.20 4.27
CA ASP A 267 14.40 -16.54 3.72
C ASP A 267 14.16 -16.65 2.20
N SER A 268 13.74 -15.55 1.57
CA SER A 268 13.60 -15.44 0.12
C SER A 268 14.95 -15.70 -0.57
N ARG A 269 15.05 -16.81 -1.30
CA ARG A 269 16.28 -17.16 -2.05
C ARG A 269 16.47 -16.37 -3.34
N GLN A 270 15.40 -15.87 -3.93
CA GLN A 270 15.47 -15.21 -5.23
C GLN A 270 15.60 -13.69 -5.05
N ILE A 271 16.77 -13.16 -5.37
CA ILE A 271 17.09 -11.74 -5.28
C ILE A 271 17.04 -11.12 -6.66
N PHE A 272 16.35 -9.98 -6.75
CA PHE A 272 16.26 -9.19 -7.97
C PHE A 272 17.28 -8.09 -7.96
N ILE A 273 18.23 -8.17 -8.88
CA ILE A 273 19.18 -7.10 -9.15
C ILE A 273 18.50 -6.16 -10.14
N GLU A 274 18.11 -4.96 -9.68
CA GLU A 274 17.37 -3.99 -10.49
C GLU A 274 18.24 -2.75 -10.76
N ARG A 275 18.29 -2.31 -12.01
CA ARG A 275 18.90 -1.03 -12.39
C ARG A 275 17.88 -0.17 -13.14
N LYS A 276 17.89 1.13 -12.81
CA LYS A 276 17.13 2.17 -13.51
C LYS A 276 18.09 3.15 -14.13
N THR A 277 18.01 3.34 -15.44
CA THR A 277 18.83 4.31 -16.17
C THR A 277 17.94 5.42 -16.68
N HIS A 278 18.23 6.67 -16.29
CA HIS A 278 17.57 7.82 -16.87
C HIS A 278 18.15 8.04 -18.27
N HIS A 279 17.28 8.13 -19.28
CA HIS A 279 17.65 8.27 -20.69
C HIS A 279 18.83 7.37 -21.08
N ALA A 280 18.53 6.10 -21.32
CA ALA A 280 19.53 5.14 -21.72
C ALA A 280 20.03 5.48 -23.14
N PRO A 281 21.34 5.69 -23.34
CA PRO A 281 21.90 5.99 -24.66
C PRO A 281 21.61 4.91 -25.70
N TRP A 282 21.40 3.67 -25.24
CA TRP A 282 21.08 2.52 -26.08
C TRP A 282 19.58 2.37 -26.42
N LEU A 283 18.72 3.30 -25.95
CA LEU A 283 17.27 3.28 -26.17
C LEU A 283 16.74 4.65 -26.62
N ASP A 284 17.47 5.36 -27.49
CA ASP A 284 17.04 6.65 -28.08
C ASP A 284 16.62 7.68 -27.00
N GLY A 285 17.34 7.72 -25.87
CA GLY A 285 17.04 8.61 -24.75
C GLY A 285 15.84 8.20 -23.88
N ALA A 286 15.24 7.01 -24.07
CA ALA A 286 14.18 6.53 -23.19
C ALA A 286 14.73 6.07 -21.83
N SER A 287 14.00 6.33 -20.73
CA SER A 287 14.38 5.79 -19.42
C SER A 287 13.99 4.32 -19.29
N VAL A 288 14.94 3.47 -18.91
CA VAL A 288 14.73 2.01 -18.80
C VAL A 288 14.83 1.53 -17.35
N LYS A 289 14.08 0.48 -17.04
CA LYS A 289 14.21 -0.29 -15.80
C LYS A 289 14.41 -1.75 -16.17
N ASP A 290 15.62 -2.23 -16.01
CA ASP A 290 16.01 -3.60 -16.29
C ASP A 290 16.30 -4.35 -14.98
N ARG A 291 16.23 -5.69 -15.04
CA ARG A 291 16.47 -6.56 -13.88
C ARG A 291 16.79 -7.98 -14.31
N PHE A 292 17.55 -8.68 -13.48
CA PHE A 292 17.72 -10.13 -13.54
C PHE A 292 17.61 -10.74 -12.14
N ARG A 293 17.63 -12.07 -12.06
CA ARG A 293 17.52 -12.82 -10.81
C ARG A 293 18.82 -13.54 -10.52
N VAL A 294 19.20 -13.57 -9.25
CA VAL A 294 20.27 -14.40 -8.70
C VAL A 294 19.78 -15.09 -7.44
N ASP A 295 20.39 -16.23 -7.10
CA ASP A 295 20.18 -16.82 -5.78
C ASP A 295 20.87 -15.97 -4.70
N VAL A 296 20.38 -16.04 -3.47
CA VAL A 296 20.89 -15.22 -2.35
C VAL A 296 22.37 -15.51 -2.07
N ASP A 297 22.78 -16.76 -2.25
CA ASP A 297 24.16 -17.21 -2.05
C ASP A 297 25.09 -16.70 -3.17
N ASP A 298 24.54 -16.39 -4.35
CA ASP A 298 25.29 -15.86 -5.50
C ASP A 298 25.43 -14.32 -5.48
N VAL A 299 24.75 -13.61 -4.56
CA VAL A 299 24.75 -12.13 -4.55
C VAL A 299 26.13 -11.56 -4.23
N THR A 300 26.78 -12.05 -3.18
CA THR A 300 28.09 -11.55 -2.77
C THR A 300 29.17 -11.87 -3.81
N PRO A 301 29.31 -13.12 -4.29
CA PRO A 301 30.23 -13.45 -5.39
C PRO A 301 30.01 -12.59 -6.64
N PHE A 302 28.75 -12.27 -6.98
CA PHE A 302 28.44 -11.42 -8.13
C PHE A 302 28.92 -9.97 -7.94
N VAL A 303 28.70 -9.40 -6.76
CA VAL A 303 29.13 -8.02 -6.42
C VAL A 303 30.65 -7.89 -6.39
N GLU A 304 31.33 -8.91 -5.87
CA GLU A 304 32.79 -8.96 -5.77
C GLU A 304 33.46 -9.29 -7.12
N GLY A 305 32.67 -9.74 -8.10
CA GLY A 305 33.16 -10.11 -9.44
C GLY A 305 33.74 -11.51 -9.51
N GLU A 306 33.59 -12.32 -8.45
CA GLU A 306 33.98 -13.74 -8.42
C GLU A 306 33.02 -14.60 -9.25
N LEU A 307 31.75 -14.21 -9.33
CA LEU A 307 30.75 -14.80 -10.21
C LEU A 307 30.43 -13.84 -11.35
N THR A 308 30.80 -14.21 -12.56
CA THR A 308 30.64 -13.38 -13.76
C THR A 308 29.22 -13.43 -14.33
N ALA A 309 28.85 -12.39 -15.07
CA ALA A 309 27.60 -12.36 -15.84
C ALA A 309 27.46 -13.53 -16.84
N GLU A 310 28.57 -13.96 -17.43
CA GLU A 310 28.63 -15.11 -18.36
C GLU A 310 28.30 -16.41 -17.62
N GLU A 311 28.92 -16.66 -16.46
CA GLU A 311 28.65 -17.86 -15.66
C GLU A 311 27.20 -17.93 -15.15
N ILE A 312 26.61 -16.79 -14.75
CA ILE A 312 25.18 -16.72 -14.40
C ILE A 312 24.33 -17.13 -15.60
N THR A 313 24.67 -16.64 -16.78
CA THR A 313 23.93 -16.90 -18.01
C THR A 313 24.10 -18.35 -18.49
N ASP A 314 25.28 -18.92 -18.34
CA ASP A 314 25.54 -20.33 -18.65
C ASP A 314 24.74 -21.26 -17.73
N ARG A 315 24.64 -20.94 -16.43
CA ARG A 315 23.74 -21.66 -15.52
C ARG A 315 22.27 -21.59 -15.97
N LEU A 316 21.83 -20.49 -16.59
CA LEU A 316 20.47 -20.36 -17.14
C LEU A 316 20.29 -21.19 -18.42
N ARG A 317 21.27 -21.14 -19.34
CA ARG A 317 21.29 -21.97 -20.56
C ARG A 317 21.21 -23.46 -20.22
N GLN A 318 21.97 -23.91 -19.23
CA GLN A 318 21.94 -25.30 -18.73
C GLN A 318 20.57 -25.71 -18.16
N LYS A 319 19.80 -24.76 -17.63
CA LYS A 319 18.43 -24.98 -17.13
C LYS A 319 17.37 -24.90 -18.24
N GLY A 320 17.77 -24.69 -19.49
CA GLY A 320 16.86 -24.60 -20.64
C GLY A 320 16.06 -23.30 -20.71
N VAL A 321 16.58 -22.22 -20.12
CA VAL A 321 15.97 -20.88 -20.27
C VAL A 321 16.18 -20.38 -21.70
N ASP A 322 15.21 -19.63 -22.23
CA ASP A 322 15.24 -19.07 -23.58
C ASP A 322 16.49 -18.21 -23.85
N GLU A 323 17.07 -18.34 -25.04
CA GLU A 323 18.34 -17.70 -25.41
C GLU A 323 18.24 -16.16 -25.42
N GLN A 324 17.07 -15.59 -25.73
CA GLN A 324 16.90 -14.14 -25.67
C GLN A 324 16.93 -13.65 -24.21
N ILE A 325 16.29 -14.38 -23.29
CA ILE A 325 16.32 -14.06 -21.85
C ILE A 325 17.75 -14.17 -21.31
N CYS A 326 18.50 -15.18 -21.77
CA CYS A 326 19.92 -15.34 -21.44
C CYS A 326 20.74 -14.13 -21.89
N LYS A 327 20.62 -13.70 -23.15
CA LYS A 327 21.33 -12.51 -23.68
C LYS A 327 20.94 -11.22 -22.96
N ASP A 328 19.64 -11.02 -22.69
CA ASP A 328 19.17 -9.86 -21.95
C ASP A 328 19.74 -9.84 -20.53
N THR A 329 19.78 -11.02 -19.87
CA THR A 329 20.38 -11.18 -18.54
C THR A 329 21.87 -10.84 -18.56
N GLU A 330 22.62 -11.38 -19.53
CA GLU A 330 24.04 -11.15 -19.69
C GLU A 330 24.36 -9.66 -19.88
N PHE A 331 23.58 -8.95 -20.72
CA PHE A 331 23.71 -7.52 -20.94
C PHE A 331 23.49 -6.70 -19.66
N ILE A 332 22.42 -7.01 -18.92
CA ILE A 332 22.08 -6.29 -17.69
C ILE A 332 23.12 -6.58 -16.61
N ALA A 333 23.45 -7.85 -16.38
CA ALA A 333 24.40 -8.27 -15.36
C ALA A 333 25.80 -7.70 -15.60
N SER A 334 26.29 -7.73 -16.84
CA SER A 334 27.57 -7.12 -17.22
C SER A 334 27.57 -5.61 -17.00
N GLY A 335 26.48 -4.93 -17.37
CA GLY A 335 26.33 -3.49 -17.14
C GLY A 335 26.33 -3.13 -15.66
N VAL A 336 25.67 -3.93 -14.81
CA VAL A 336 25.69 -3.74 -13.37
C VAL A 336 27.09 -4.00 -12.79
N GLN A 337 27.76 -5.10 -13.13
CA GLN A 337 29.13 -5.37 -12.66
C GLN A 337 30.11 -4.26 -13.07
N LYS A 338 29.97 -3.72 -14.29
CA LYS A 338 30.74 -2.56 -14.74
C LYS A 338 30.55 -1.36 -13.81
N SER A 339 29.31 -1.00 -13.48
CA SER A 339 29.02 0.10 -12.56
C SER A 339 29.58 -0.15 -11.16
N PHE A 340 29.52 -1.38 -10.64
CA PHE A 340 30.14 -1.74 -9.36
C PHE A 340 31.66 -1.54 -9.37
N LYS A 341 32.33 -2.00 -10.44
CA LYS A 341 33.78 -1.88 -10.60
C LYS A 341 34.25 -0.44 -10.79
N GLU A 342 33.59 0.33 -11.64
CA GLU A 342 34.01 1.69 -12.01
C GLU A 342 33.67 2.72 -10.92
N LYS A 343 32.52 2.56 -10.25
CA LYS A 343 32.04 3.53 -9.26
C LYS A 343 32.31 3.10 -7.82
N HIS A 344 32.85 1.91 -7.58
CA HIS A 344 33.13 1.37 -6.23
C HIS A 344 31.88 1.35 -5.33
N LEU A 345 30.78 0.83 -5.86
CA LEU A 345 29.48 0.86 -5.20
C LEU A 345 29.43 -0.04 -3.95
N LYS A 346 28.84 0.48 -2.86
CA LYS A 346 28.60 -0.24 -1.61
C LYS A 346 27.12 -0.10 -1.19
N PRO A 347 26.58 -1.01 -0.37
CA PRO A 347 25.24 -0.83 0.19
C PRO A 347 25.17 0.41 1.09
N VAL A 348 24.18 1.27 0.84
CA VAL A 348 24.01 2.55 1.55
C VAL A 348 22.81 2.50 2.49
N LEU A 349 21.63 2.15 1.95
CA LEU A 349 20.40 2.11 2.73
C LEU A 349 19.40 1.09 2.17
N ARG A 350 18.57 0.54 3.05
CA ARG A 350 17.41 -0.30 2.72
C ARG A 350 16.15 0.53 2.77
N ALA A 351 15.32 0.44 1.72
CA ALA A 351 13.93 0.87 1.77
C ALA A 351 13.02 -0.35 1.96
N PHE A 352 12.31 -0.41 3.08
CA PHE A 352 11.28 -1.40 3.39
C PHE A 352 9.90 -0.77 3.25
N TYR A 353 8.93 -1.51 2.72
CA TYR A 353 7.51 -1.13 2.72
C TYR A 353 6.61 -2.34 2.41
N ASN A 354 5.33 -2.23 2.73
CA ASN A 354 4.30 -3.18 2.29
C ASN A 354 3.57 -2.64 1.06
N ARG A 355 3.43 -3.43 -0.01
CA ARG A 355 2.80 -3.00 -1.26
C ARG A 355 1.48 -3.71 -1.51
N THR A 356 0.44 -2.92 -1.77
CA THR A 356 -0.77 -3.38 -2.44
C THR A 356 -0.75 -2.89 -3.89
N ALA A 357 -0.82 -3.79 -4.86
CA ALA A 357 -0.92 -3.46 -6.28
C ALA A 357 -2.35 -3.69 -6.76
N PHE A 358 -2.88 -2.76 -7.56
CA PHE A 358 -4.23 -2.81 -8.11
C PHE A 358 -4.15 -2.75 -9.63
N GLN A 359 -4.71 -3.76 -10.29
CA GLN A 359 -4.70 -3.85 -11.74
C GLN A 359 -5.76 -4.85 -12.20
N LEU A 360 -6.47 -4.51 -13.26
CA LEU A 360 -7.33 -5.46 -13.97
C LEU A 360 -6.45 -6.43 -14.80
N PRO A 361 -6.54 -7.75 -14.60
CA PRO A 361 -5.83 -8.72 -15.43
C PRO A 361 -6.13 -8.50 -16.92
N GLY A 362 -5.08 -8.45 -17.75
CA GLY A 362 -5.19 -8.19 -19.19
C GLY A 362 -5.38 -6.73 -19.60
N ASP A 363 -5.58 -5.81 -18.64
CA ASP A 363 -5.73 -4.38 -18.90
C ASP A 363 -4.51 -3.62 -18.35
N GLN A 364 -3.82 -2.90 -19.24
CA GLN A 364 -2.63 -2.13 -18.92
C GLN A 364 -2.87 -0.62 -18.89
N ARG A 365 -4.10 -0.16 -19.15
CA ARG A 365 -4.45 1.27 -19.21
C ARG A 365 -4.16 1.97 -17.89
N VAL A 366 -4.54 1.35 -16.78
CA VAL A 366 -4.36 1.88 -15.43
C VAL A 366 -3.77 0.81 -14.52
N ARG A 367 -2.66 1.16 -13.87
CA ARG A 367 -2.09 0.39 -12.77
C ARG A 367 -1.83 1.32 -11.60
N VAL A 368 -2.28 0.92 -10.43
CA VAL A 368 -2.08 1.67 -9.20
C VAL A 368 -1.32 0.81 -8.21
N SER A 369 -0.39 1.38 -7.46
CA SER A 369 0.23 0.72 -6.32
C SER A 369 0.29 1.65 -5.12
N LEU A 370 0.07 1.10 -3.94
CA LEU A 370 0.14 1.82 -2.68
C LEU A 370 1.15 1.14 -1.77
N ASP A 371 2.16 1.90 -1.35
CA ASP A 371 3.20 1.48 -0.43
C ASP A 371 2.91 2.06 0.95
N THR A 372 2.71 1.19 1.95
CA THR A 372 2.51 1.55 3.36
C THR A 372 3.69 1.12 4.21
N ASP A 373 3.77 1.62 5.45
CA ASP A 373 4.82 1.27 6.42
C ASP A 373 6.23 1.47 5.86
N LEU A 374 6.41 2.56 5.11
CA LEU A 374 7.67 2.88 4.45
C LEU A 374 8.71 3.26 5.51
N ALA A 375 9.80 2.49 5.57
CA ALA A 375 10.93 2.78 6.41
C ALA A 375 12.22 2.77 5.59
N PHE A 376 13.12 3.70 5.90
CA PHE A 376 14.49 3.70 5.40
C PHE A 376 15.41 3.29 6.53
N ILE A 377 16.33 2.37 6.27
CA ILE A 377 17.20 1.78 7.27
C ILE A 377 18.64 1.90 6.76
N LEU A 378 19.54 2.37 7.61
CA LEU A 378 20.94 2.52 7.30
C LEU A 378 21.59 1.14 7.13
N GLU A 379 22.26 0.94 6.00
CA GLU A 379 23.06 -0.26 5.69
C GLU A 379 24.56 0.05 5.70
N ASP A 380 24.95 1.31 5.55
CA ASP A 380 26.35 1.74 5.53
C ASP A 380 27.07 1.57 6.89
N ASN A 381 28.39 1.39 6.85
CA ASN A 381 29.25 1.21 8.04
C ASN A 381 30.27 2.35 8.24
N ARG A 382 30.20 3.47 7.49
CA ARG A 382 31.24 4.53 7.49
C ARG A 382 31.30 5.31 8.80
N ASP A 383 30.26 5.26 9.62
CA ASP A 383 30.25 5.85 10.97
C ASP A 383 30.99 4.99 12.02
N GLY A 384 31.62 3.89 11.59
CA GLY A 384 32.38 2.98 12.45
C GLY A 384 31.53 1.93 13.17
N LYS A 385 30.20 1.97 13.04
CA LYS A 385 29.32 0.93 13.59
C LYS A 385 29.15 -0.19 12.58
N ILE A 386 29.52 -1.41 12.98
CA ILE A 386 29.39 -2.61 12.14
C ILE A 386 27.92 -3.05 12.14
N ARG A 387 27.22 -2.80 11.02
CA ARG A 387 25.84 -3.28 10.75
C ARG A 387 25.83 -4.50 9.85
N ARG A 388 26.85 -4.59 8.99
CA ARG A 388 27.13 -5.67 8.05
C ARG A 388 28.57 -6.12 8.22
N GLN A 389 28.82 -7.42 8.15
CA GLN A 389 30.17 -7.95 8.02
C GLN A 389 30.74 -7.64 6.63
N GLU A 390 32.06 -7.78 6.47
CA GLU A 390 32.69 -7.66 5.15
C GLU A 390 32.08 -8.70 4.19
N GLY A 391 31.79 -8.29 2.95
CA GLY A 391 31.12 -9.13 1.95
C GLY A 391 29.59 -9.27 2.12
N GLU A 392 29.00 -8.87 3.25
CA GLU A 392 27.53 -8.92 3.40
C GLU A 392 26.85 -7.78 2.62
N TRP A 393 25.94 -8.14 1.73
CA TRP A 393 25.21 -7.18 0.89
C TRP A 393 24.01 -6.52 1.61
N ARG A 394 23.60 -7.05 2.77
CA ARG A 394 22.51 -6.53 3.62
C ARG A 394 22.71 -6.90 5.09
N ARG A 395 22.26 -6.07 6.03
CA ARG A 395 22.31 -6.38 7.47
C ARG A 395 21.37 -7.54 7.87
N PRO A 396 21.80 -8.48 8.73
CA PRO A 396 21.04 -9.67 9.09
C PRO A 396 20.05 -9.47 10.25
N ASP A 397 20.22 -8.41 11.04
CA ASP A 397 19.45 -8.11 12.26
C ASP A 397 18.07 -7.46 12.01
N VAL A 398 17.73 -7.22 10.74
CA VAL A 398 16.48 -6.59 10.31
C VAL A 398 15.72 -7.50 9.36
N GLY A 399 14.50 -7.86 9.74
CA GLY A 399 13.56 -8.62 8.92
C GLY A 399 12.52 -7.75 8.22
N ILE A 400 11.24 -8.11 8.45
CA ILE A 400 10.05 -7.44 7.89
C ILE A 400 9.11 -6.89 8.98
N ASP A 401 9.60 -6.87 10.21
CA ASP A 401 8.93 -6.57 11.47
C ASP A 401 8.86 -5.05 11.74
N HIS A 402 8.30 -4.29 10.80
CA HIS A 402 7.96 -2.87 11.01
C HIS A 402 7.15 -2.70 12.32
N PRO A 403 7.48 -1.72 13.19
CA PRO A 403 8.31 -0.53 12.92
C PRO A 403 9.80 -0.68 13.26
N PHE A 404 10.33 -1.89 13.41
CA PHE A 404 11.75 -2.13 13.73
C PHE A 404 12.17 -1.41 15.01
N ALA A 405 11.43 -1.64 16.11
CA ALA A 405 11.65 -0.95 17.39
C ALA A 405 12.98 -1.32 18.07
N GLN A 406 13.66 -2.36 17.59
CA GLN A 406 14.98 -2.79 18.02
C GLN A 406 16.12 -1.91 17.49
N LEU A 407 15.86 -1.11 16.44
CA LEU A 407 16.88 -0.25 15.83
C LEU A 407 17.03 1.07 16.58
N ASP A 408 18.25 1.59 16.62
CA ASP A 408 18.54 2.95 17.07
C ASP A 408 17.85 3.97 16.14
N GLU A 409 17.27 5.03 16.70
CA GLU A 409 16.59 6.08 15.93
C GLU A 409 17.51 6.77 14.91
N LYS A 410 18.83 6.75 15.10
CA LYS A 410 19.80 7.25 14.11
C LYS A 410 19.95 6.35 12.88
N GLU A 411 19.53 5.10 12.97
CA GLU A 411 19.65 4.10 11.88
C GLU A 411 18.37 3.91 11.08
N ILE A 412 17.27 4.52 11.49
CA ILE A 412 15.97 4.32 10.87
C ILE A 412 15.21 5.63 10.69
N CYS A 413 14.71 5.84 9.48
CA CYS A 413 13.70 6.85 9.17
C CYS A 413 12.37 6.17 8.92
N ARG A 414 11.41 6.33 9.84
CA ARG A 414 10.03 5.86 9.65
C ARG A 414 9.27 6.94 8.91
N PHE A 415 9.01 6.71 7.62
CA PHE A 415 8.40 7.71 6.76
C PHE A 415 6.93 7.92 7.18
N PRO A 416 6.47 9.17 7.39
CA PRO A 416 5.18 9.44 8.03
C PRO A 416 3.97 9.21 7.13
N TYR A 417 4.18 8.98 5.83
CA TYR A 417 3.12 8.88 4.83
C TYR A 417 3.18 7.56 4.07
N ALA A 418 2.05 7.12 3.52
CA ALA A 418 2.05 6.09 2.48
C ALA A 418 2.33 6.74 1.11
N VAL A 419 2.81 5.95 0.14
CA VAL A 419 3.14 6.42 -1.20
C VAL A 419 2.25 5.73 -2.23
N LEU A 420 1.37 6.49 -2.86
CA LEU A 420 0.57 6.06 -4.00
C LEU A 420 1.35 6.34 -5.29
N GLU A 421 1.40 5.36 -6.19
CA GLU A 421 1.97 5.49 -7.54
C GLU A 421 0.90 5.08 -8.56
N THR A 422 0.57 5.99 -9.47
CA THR A 422 -0.33 5.71 -10.60
C THR A 422 0.48 5.59 -11.88
N LYS A 423 0.13 4.63 -12.72
CA LYS A 423 0.73 4.41 -14.04
C LYS A 423 -0.39 4.35 -15.06
N LEU A 424 -0.32 5.29 -16.00
CA LEU A 424 -1.27 5.40 -17.08
C LEU A 424 -0.57 5.07 -18.39
N GLN A 425 -1.16 4.17 -19.16
CA GLN A 425 -0.78 3.94 -20.54
C GLN A 425 -1.62 4.86 -21.42
N THR A 426 -1.12 6.07 -21.64
CA THR A 426 -1.74 7.07 -22.50
C THR A 426 -1.31 6.82 -23.94
N HIS A 427 -1.91 5.84 -24.61
CA HIS A 427 -1.84 5.84 -26.07
C HIS A 427 -2.69 7.02 -26.59
N LEU A 428 -2.10 7.84 -27.48
CA LEU A 428 -2.77 8.82 -28.37
C LEU A 428 -4.10 9.40 -27.82
N GLY A 429 -4.01 10.26 -26.80
CA GLY A 429 -5.14 11.09 -26.36
C GLY A 429 -6.18 10.44 -25.44
N GLN A 430 -5.95 9.23 -24.92
CA GLN A 430 -6.84 8.67 -23.87
C GLN A 430 -6.66 9.41 -22.53
N GLU A 431 -7.76 9.94 -22.00
CA GLU A 431 -7.83 10.53 -20.67
C GLU A 431 -7.86 9.46 -19.57
N PRO A 432 -7.34 9.77 -18.36
CA PRO A 432 -7.51 8.90 -17.20
C PRO A 432 -8.99 8.67 -16.87
N PRO A 433 -9.37 7.50 -16.32
CA PRO A 433 -10.74 7.28 -15.87
C PRO A 433 -11.19 8.32 -14.84
N GLU A 434 -12.44 8.78 -14.94
CA GLU A 434 -12.99 9.85 -14.11
C GLU A 434 -12.82 9.61 -12.60
N TRP A 435 -13.02 8.37 -12.13
CA TRP A 435 -12.84 8.01 -10.71
C TRP A 435 -11.40 8.26 -10.23
N LEU A 436 -10.41 8.04 -11.09
CA LEU A 436 -9.00 8.24 -10.76
C LEU A 436 -8.68 9.73 -10.73
N THR A 437 -9.19 10.51 -11.69
CA THR A 437 -9.08 11.97 -11.69
C THR A 437 -9.66 12.56 -10.40
N LYS A 438 -10.89 12.15 -10.03
CA LYS A 438 -11.50 12.55 -8.75
C LYS A 438 -10.67 12.17 -7.53
N LEU A 439 -10.03 11.00 -7.54
CA LEU A 439 -9.15 10.56 -6.45
C LEU A 439 -7.90 11.44 -6.33
N VAL A 440 -7.19 11.69 -7.43
CA VAL A 440 -5.94 12.46 -7.41
C VAL A 440 -6.15 13.93 -7.08
N ASP A 441 -7.31 14.48 -7.44
CA ASP A 441 -7.71 15.86 -7.12
C ASP A 441 -8.35 16.01 -5.72
N SER A 442 -8.56 14.89 -5.01
CA SER A 442 -9.27 14.89 -3.73
C SER A 442 -8.40 15.32 -2.53
N HIS A 443 -9.08 15.53 -1.40
CA HIS A 443 -8.46 15.74 -0.09
C HIS A 443 -7.65 14.55 0.46
N LEU A 444 -7.72 13.37 -0.18
CA LEU A 444 -7.14 12.14 0.33
C LEU A 444 -5.65 12.00 -0.01
N VAL A 445 -5.18 12.70 -1.04
CA VAL A 445 -3.81 12.58 -1.55
C VAL A 445 -3.10 13.93 -1.66
N HIS A 446 -1.77 13.89 -1.65
CA HIS A 446 -0.90 15.04 -1.85
C HIS A 446 0.13 14.73 -2.92
N GLU A 447 0.08 15.41 -4.05
CA GLU A 447 0.99 15.14 -5.15
C GLU A 447 2.42 15.54 -4.78
N VAL A 448 3.37 14.62 -4.98
CA VAL A 448 4.80 14.89 -4.80
C VAL A 448 5.53 14.42 -6.05
N PRO A 449 5.61 15.29 -7.07
CA PRO A 449 6.25 14.97 -8.34
C PRO A 449 7.67 14.43 -8.15
N ARG A 450 7.95 13.32 -8.87
CA ARG A 450 9.28 12.70 -8.94
C ARG A 450 9.84 12.21 -7.61
N PHE A 451 9.02 12.09 -6.55
CA PHE A 451 9.44 11.53 -5.27
C PHE A 451 10.24 10.23 -5.44
N SER A 452 11.40 10.14 -4.81
CA SER A 452 12.26 8.96 -4.84
C SER A 452 12.54 8.46 -3.45
N LYS A 453 12.22 7.18 -3.21
CA LYS A 453 12.56 6.47 -1.97
C LYS A 453 14.07 6.55 -1.69
N TYR A 454 14.89 6.32 -2.72
CA TYR A 454 16.34 6.40 -2.59
C TYR A 454 16.81 7.80 -2.17
N LEU A 455 16.43 8.82 -2.94
CA LEU A 455 16.88 10.19 -2.70
C LEU A 455 16.40 10.70 -1.33
N HIS A 456 15.19 10.36 -0.90
CA HIS A 456 14.71 10.73 0.43
C HIS A 456 15.50 10.03 1.54
N GLY A 457 15.67 8.70 1.47
CA GLY A 457 16.41 7.95 2.47
C GLY A 457 17.88 8.39 2.58
N ALA A 458 18.56 8.57 1.45
CA ALA A 458 19.96 8.97 1.42
C ALA A 458 20.12 10.39 1.96
N CYS A 459 19.24 11.31 1.57
CA CYS A 459 19.20 12.66 2.10
C CYS A 459 18.94 12.70 3.61
N TYR A 460 18.15 11.78 4.15
CA TYR A 460 17.87 11.73 5.59
C TYR A 460 19.12 11.35 6.40
N PHE A 461 19.83 10.29 5.99
CA PHE A 461 20.98 9.78 6.75
C PHE A 461 22.28 10.55 6.50
N PHE A 462 22.48 11.07 5.28
CA PHE A 462 23.75 11.64 4.86
C PHE A 462 23.64 13.11 4.49
N ARG A 463 22.66 13.84 5.06
CA ARG A 463 22.33 15.23 4.70
C ARG A 463 23.55 16.13 4.61
N ASP A 464 24.47 16.01 5.56
CA ASP A 464 25.66 16.86 5.68
C ASP A 464 26.73 16.56 4.61
N SER A 465 26.65 15.40 3.97
CA SER A 465 27.53 14.97 2.88
C SER A 465 26.94 15.22 1.48
N MET A 466 25.69 15.69 1.39
CA MET A 466 24.98 15.80 0.11
C MET A 466 25.17 17.18 -0.53
N PRO A 467 25.58 17.26 -1.81
CA PRO A 467 25.76 18.54 -2.50
C PRO A 467 24.43 19.22 -2.86
N LEU A 468 23.37 18.42 -3.03
CA LEU A 468 22.05 18.86 -3.45
C LEU A 468 20.98 18.16 -2.62
N LEU A 469 19.86 18.85 -2.40
CA LEU A 469 18.74 18.33 -1.61
C LEU A 469 17.48 18.21 -2.48
N PRO A 470 16.61 17.21 -2.23
CA PRO A 470 15.36 17.08 -2.99
C PRO A 470 14.39 18.23 -2.69
N TRP A 471 13.67 18.68 -3.71
CA TRP A 471 12.74 19.81 -3.59
C TRP A 471 11.60 19.57 -2.58
N TRP A 472 11.22 18.31 -2.33
CA TRP A 472 10.09 17.96 -1.46
C TRP A 472 10.45 17.94 0.04
N LEU A 473 11.70 18.25 0.43
CA LEU A 473 12.04 18.28 1.86
C LEU A 473 11.19 19.26 2.66
N PRO A 474 10.90 20.50 2.21
CA PRO A 474 10.03 21.42 2.93
C PRO A 474 8.60 20.90 3.10
N GLU A 475 8.12 20.04 2.19
CA GLU A 475 6.80 19.40 2.30
C GLU A 475 6.69 18.46 3.51
N MET A 476 7.82 18.00 4.05
CA MET A 476 7.84 17.15 5.25
C MET A 476 7.41 17.91 6.51
N ASP A 477 7.54 19.24 6.51
CA ASP A 477 7.20 20.10 7.65
C ASP A 477 5.72 20.54 7.63
N ILE A 478 4.96 20.14 6.60
CA ILE A 478 3.57 20.53 6.39
C ILE A 478 2.64 19.35 6.70
N ASP A 479 1.51 19.62 7.35
CA ASP A 479 0.42 18.66 7.50
C ASP A 479 -0.35 18.55 6.17
N ILE A 480 -0.14 17.44 5.45
CA ILE A 480 -0.74 17.22 4.12
C ILE A 480 -2.26 16.97 4.14
N ARG A 481 -2.89 16.92 5.32
CA ARG A 481 -4.34 16.72 5.43
C ARG A 481 -5.09 17.95 4.96
N LYS A 482 -6.00 17.74 4.01
CA LYS A 482 -6.86 18.78 3.44
C LYS A 482 -8.29 18.61 3.96
N PRO A 483 -9.05 19.70 4.16
CA PRO A 483 -10.48 19.59 4.45
C PRO A 483 -11.19 18.95 3.25
N ARG A 484 -12.26 18.21 3.53
CA ARG A 484 -13.09 17.61 2.48
C ARG A 484 -13.85 18.73 1.74
N ALA A 485 -13.48 18.96 0.48
CA ALA A 485 -14.09 20.00 -0.37
C ALA A 485 -15.28 19.48 -1.21
N THR A 486 -15.31 18.19 -1.52
CA THR A 486 -16.35 17.54 -2.33
C THR A 486 -16.93 16.33 -1.59
N ASN A 487 -18.05 15.78 -2.08
CA ASN A 487 -18.64 14.56 -1.52
C ASN A 487 -17.85 13.28 -1.86
N PHE A 488 -16.75 13.41 -2.61
CA PHE A 488 -15.91 12.29 -3.03
C PHE A 488 -15.37 11.48 -1.85
N GLY A 489 -15.35 10.16 -2.02
CA GLY A 489 -14.84 9.19 -1.06
C GLY A 489 -15.95 8.41 -0.34
N LEU A 490 -15.59 7.80 0.78
CA LEU A 490 -16.47 6.87 1.49
C LEU A 490 -17.10 7.56 2.70
N THR A 491 -18.42 7.61 2.73
CA THR A 491 -19.19 8.18 3.84
C THR A 491 -20.35 7.30 4.24
N ARG A 492 -20.99 7.62 5.36
CA ARG A 492 -22.25 6.97 5.75
C ARG A 492 -23.38 7.97 5.84
N SER A 493 -24.57 7.51 5.51
CA SER A 493 -25.81 8.27 5.72
C SER A 493 -26.09 8.47 7.22
N LYS A 494 -27.13 9.25 7.54
CA LYS A 494 -27.62 9.39 8.93
C LYS A 494 -28.09 8.06 9.55
N SER A 495 -28.49 7.11 8.73
CA SER A 495 -28.85 5.73 9.13
C SER A 495 -27.68 4.76 9.05
N PHE A 496 -26.45 5.28 8.94
CA PHE A 496 -25.20 4.53 8.89
C PHE A 496 -25.06 3.60 7.67
N LYS A 497 -25.81 3.85 6.60
CA LYS A 497 -25.70 3.10 5.36
C LYS A 497 -24.54 3.63 4.50
N PRO A 498 -23.78 2.75 3.81
CA PRO A 498 -22.69 3.18 2.94
C PRO A 498 -23.11 4.14 1.83
N LEU A 499 -22.29 5.15 1.61
CA LEU A 499 -22.40 6.10 0.52
C LEU A 499 -21.05 6.22 -0.17
N ILE A 500 -21.03 6.02 -1.49
CA ILE A 500 -19.87 6.20 -2.36
C ILE A 500 -20.08 7.54 -3.06
N ASP A 501 -19.13 8.46 -2.91
CA ASP A 501 -19.21 9.83 -3.44
C ASP A 501 -20.48 10.59 -3.01
N GLY A 502 -20.99 10.25 -1.82
CA GLY A 502 -22.21 10.81 -1.24
C GLY A 502 -23.51 10.19 -1.76
N GLN A 503 -23.44 9.13 -2.57
CA GLN A 503 -24.60 8.47 -3.18
C GLN A 503 -24.71 7.01 -2.76
N TYR A 504 -25.94 6.49 -2.72
CA TYR A 504 -26.15 5.06 -2.58
C TYR A 504 -25.70 4.34 -3.83
N ARG A 505 -25.04 3.20 -3.67
CA ARG A 505 -24.56 2.39 -4.79
C ARG A 505 -25.64 2.10 -5.85
N ARG A 506 -26.83 1.68 -5.41
CA ARG A 506 -27.99 1.45 -6.31
C ARG A 506 -28.42 2.69 -7.09
N ALA A 507 -28.25 3.88 -6.52
CA ALA A 507 -28.56 5.12 -7.22
C ALA A 507 -27.52 5.42 -8.31
N MET A 508 -26.23 5.14 -8.05
CA MET A 508 -25.19 5.25 -9.07
C MET A 508 -25.42 4.25 -10.22
N GLU A 509 -25.74 2.99 -9.91
CA GLU A 509 -26.03 1.96 -10.92
C GLU A 509 -27.26 2.32 -11.78
N ALA A 510 -28.28 2.94 -11.18
CA ALA A 510 -29.46 3.43 -11.90
C ALA A 510 -29.10 4.60 -12.85
N GLU A 511 -28.27 5.53 -12.41
CA GLU A 511 -27.83 6.65 -13.25
C GLU A 511 -26.89 6.18 -14.37
N GLU A 512 -25.99 5.24 -14.11
CA GLU A 512 -25.14 4.64 -15.14
C GLU A 512 -25.96 3.89 -16.20
N ARG A 513 -27.00 3.15 -15.79
CA ARG A 513 -27.97 2.56 -16.73
C ARG A 513 -28.68 3.62 -17.55
N ARG A 514 -29.14 4.71 -16.91
CA ARG A 514 -29.79 5.84 -17.60
C ARG A 514 -28.87 6.48 -18.63
N LEU A 515 -27.62 6.76 -18.27
CA LEU A 515 -26.61 7.35 -19.16
C LEU A 515 -26.28 6.42 -20.32
N ASN A 516 -26.14 5.11 -20.07
CA ASN A 516 -25.93 4.12 -21.11
C ASN A 516 -27.12 4.01 -22.08
N ASP A 517 -28.35 4.09 -21.56
CA ASP A 517 -29.56 4.07 -22.38
C ASP A 517 -29.70 5.35 -23.22
N VAL A 518 -29.35 6.51 -22.64
CA VAL A 518 -29.28 7.80 -23.37
C VAL A 518 -28.20 7.75 -24.45
N ALA A 519 -27.00 7.24 -24.14
CA ALA A 519 -25.90 7.10 -25.09
C ALA A 519 -26.27 6.18 -26.26
N LYS A 520 -26.93 5.05 -25.97
CA LYS A 520 -27.47 4.12 -26.99
C LYS A 520 -28.59 4.74 -27.82
N ALA A 521 -29.42 5.61 -27.23
CA ALA A 521 -30.47 6.32 -27.95
C ALA A 521 -29.94 7.46 -28.83
N SER A 522 -28.78 8.02 -28.49
CA SER A 522 -28.10 9.08 -29.25
C SER A 522 -27.18 8.59 -30.38
N ASP A 523 -26.94 7.29 -30.49
CA ASP A 523 -26.10 6.68 -31.54
C ASP A 523 -26.95 6.43 -32.82
N PRO A 524 -26.76 7.19 -33.93
CA PRO A 524 -27.65 7.14 -35.09
C PRO A 524 -27.50 5.87 -35.95
N THR A 525 -26.68 4.90 -35.56
CA THR A 525 -26.27 3.80 -36.45
C THR A 525 -26.90 2.42 -36.16
N LYS A 526 -27.95 2.32 -35.31
CA LYS A 526 -28.72 1.07 -35.13
C LYS A 526 -30.22 1.26 -35.39
N PRO A 527 -30.83 0.53 -36.34
CA PRO A 527 -32.27 0.62 -36.57
C PRO A 527 -33.04 -0.06 -35.43
N SER A 528 -34.06 0.64 -34.93
CA SER A 528 -35.03 0.11 -33.97
C SER A 528 -35.75 -1.11 -34.55
N SER A 529 -35.58 -2.28 -33.94
CA SER A 529 -36.35 -3.48 -34.29
C SER A 529 -37.81 -3.31 -33.85
N GLY A 530 -38.65 -2.82 -34.76
CA GLY A 530 -40.09 -2.67 -34.57
C GLY A 530 -40.80 -4.02 -34.38
N LEU A 531 -41.72 -4.02 -33.41
CA LEU A 531 -42.62 -5.12 -33.08
C LEU A 531 -43.34 -5.70 -34.32
N LYS A 532 -43.15 -6.99 -34.59
CA LYS A 532 -44.10 -7.77 -35.39
C LYS A 532 -45.24 -8.26 -34.51
N ARG A 533 -46.41 -7.62 -34.62
CA ARG A 533 -47.70 -8.13 -34.11
C ARG A 533 -48.02 -9.47 -34.78
N SER A 534 -48.09 -10.54 -34.00
CA SER A 534 -48.57 -11.86 -34.43
C SER A 534 -50.11 -11.88 -34.45
N THR A 535 -50.71 -11.88 -35.63
CA THR A 535 -52.12 -12.22 -35.83
C THR A 535 -52.32 -13.74 -35.72
N GLN A 536 -53.05 -14.16 -34.68
CA GLN A 536 -53.52 -15.53 -34.47
C GLN A 536 -54.49 -15.94 -35.60
N LYS A 537 -54.18 -17.05 -36.29
CA LYS A 537 -55.16 -17.83 -37.06
C LYS A 537 -55.63 -19.00 -36.19
N LYS A 538 -56.93 -19.02 -35.88
CA LYS A 538 -57.66 -20.18 -35.33
C LYS A 538 -57.77 -21.27 -36.40
N GLN A 539 -57.46 -22.51 -36.05
CA GLN A 539 -58.03 -23.69 -36.69
C GLN A 539 -58.48 -24.68 -35.61
N GLN A 540 -59.74 -25.08 -35.71
CA GLN A 540 -60.41 -26.15 -34.96
C GLN A 540 -60.04 -27.53 -35.56
N PRO A 541 -60.29 -28.63 -34.82
CA PRO A 541 -59.62 -29.90 -35.04
C PRO A 541 -60.34 -30.82 -36.02
N LYS A 542 -59.57 -31.68 -36.69
CA LYS A 542 -59.82 -33.12 -36.85
C LYS A 542 -58.51 -33.84 -37.08
#